data_AF-A0A969G7R3-F1
#
_entry.id   AF-A0A969G7R3-F1
#
_cell.length_a   1.000
_cell.length_b   1.000
_cell.length_c   1.000
_cell.angle_alpha   90.00
_cell.angle_beta   90.00
_cell.angle_gamma   90.00
#
_symmetry.space_group_name_H-M   'P 1'
#
loop_
_entity.id
_entity.type
_entity.pdbx_description
1 polymer ?
#
loop_
_entity_poly.entity_id
_entity_poly.type
_entity_poly.pdbx_seq_one_letter_code
_entity_poly.pdbx_strand_id
1 'polypeptide(L)'
;MSQPDEYEGEKVPRLVRRMPLSYEITLLLVILREALEEFDVQNTDNRKLFVTNEDLKDRIELFFEDKADKVKLLSRFDTYINSVENLGFIKQVDVRSFDENVKTYEVKRIIKAKINNEKLEEIKAKMSGKI
;
A
#
# COMPACT_ATOMS: atom_id res chain seq x y z
N MET A 1 -23.13 48.08 28.57
CA MET A 1 -22.92 46.65 28.83
C MET A 1 -21.67 46.22 28.09
N SER A 2 -20.80 45.49 28.77
CA SER A 2 -19.42 45.17 28.42
C SER A 2 -19.29 44.16 27.27
N GLN A 3 -18.28 44.33 26.41
CA GLN A 3 -17.56 43.25 25.71
C GLN A 3 -16.51 42.65 26.67
N PRO A 4 -15.81 41.53 26.38
CA PRO A 4 -15.81 40.67 25.16
C PRO A 4 -15.93 39.16 25.50
N ASP A 5 -15.90 38.28 24.51
CA ASP A 5 -15.18 37.01 24.63
C ASP A 5 -14.60 36.62 23.27
N GLU A 6 -13.26 36.61 23.25
CA GLU A 6 -12.40 36.10 22.20
C GLU A 6 -12.59 34.59 22.08
N TYR A 7 -12.65 34.06 20.86
CA TYR A 7 -12.24 32.69 20.63
C TYR A 7 -10.97 32.71 19.78
N GLU A 8 -9.84 32.59 20.47
CA GLU A 8 -8.59 32.15 19.86
C GLU A 8 -8.78 30.70 19.38
N GLY A 9 -9.12 30.53 18.12
CA GLY A 9 -8.95 29.25 17.43
C GLY A 9 -7.46 29.01 17.18
N GLU A 10 -6.81 28.33 18.11
CA GLU A 10 -5.41 27.91 18.04
C GLU A 10 -5.00 27.36 16.67
N LYS A 11 -3.81 27.79 16.23
CA LYS A 11 -3.09 27.34 15.04
C LYS A 11 -2.93 25.81 15.01
N VAL A 12 -3.28 25.18 13.89
CA VAL A 12 -2.60 23.94 13.48
C VAL A 12 -2.04 24.12 12.07
N PRO A 13 -0.75 24.46 11.92
CA PRO A 13 -0.08 24.34 10.65
C PRO A 13 0.10 22.85 10.37
N ARG A 14 -0.80 22.23 9.60
CA ARG A 14 -0.55 20.90 9.04
C ARG A 14 0.37 21.04 7.84
N LEU A 15 1.63 21.35 8.11
CA LEU A 15 2.71 21.09 7.17
C LEU A 15 2.97 19.58 7.20
N VAL A 16 2.07 18.80 6.60
CA VAL A 16 2.39 17.41 6.26
C VAL A 16 3.46 17.51 5.19
N ARG A 17 4.73 17.36 5.59
CA ARG A 17 5.85 17.28 4.66
C ARG A 17 5.50 16.14 3.71
N ARG A 18 5.21 16.49 2.44
CA ARG A 18 4.99 15.49 1.39
C ARG A 18 6.32 14.83 1.09
N MET A 19 6.71 13.87 1.93
CA MET A 19 7.86 13.03 1.64
C MET A 19 7.49 12.10 0.48
N PRO A 20 8.33 12.02 -0.56
CA PRO A 20 8.14 11.02 -1.58
C PRO A 20 8.22 9.62 -0.95
N LEU A 21 7.36 8.71 -1.41
CA LEU A 21 7.43 7.31 -1.01
C LEU A 21 8.72 6.71 -1.56
N SER A 22 9.33 5.76 -0.83
CA SER A 22 10.45 5.01 -1.38
C SER A 22 10.01 4.15 -2.56
N TYR A 23 10.97 3.72 -3.37
CA TYR A 23 10.70 2.82 -4.50
C TYR A 23 9.99 1.54 -4.04
N GLU A 24 10.48 0.95 -2.95
CA GLU A 24 9.98 -0.30 -2.37
C GLU A 24 8.53 -0.18 -1.90
N ILE A 25 8.18 0.92 -1.23
CA ILE A 25 6.80 1.18 -0.80
C ILE A 25 5.91 1.43 -2.02
N THR A 26 6.37 2.23 -2.98
CA THR A 26 5.60 2.51 -4.20
C THR A 26 5.29 1.21 -4.95
N LEU A 27 6.27 0.31 -5.04
CA LEU A 27 6.10 -0.98 -5.68
C LEU A 27 5.11 -1.88 -4.94
N LEU A 28 5.19 -1.98 -3.61
CA LEU A 28 4.18 -2.73 -2.84
C LEU A 28 2.77 -2.18 -3.08
N LEU A 29 2.61 -0.85 -3.19
CA LEU A 29 1.32 -0.26 -3.51
C LEU A 29 0.85 -0.60 -4.93
N VAL A 30 1.75 -0.68 -5.91
CA VAL A 30 1.42 -1.13 -7.28
C VAL A 30 0.93 -2.57 -7.25
N ILE A 31 1.67 -3.49 -6.61
CA ILE A 31 1.31 -4.91 -6.52
C ILE A 31 -0.04 -5.10 -5.82
N LEU A 32 -0.27 -4.40 -4.70
CA LEU A 32 -1.55 -4.42 -3.99
C LEU A 32 -2.69 -3.85 -4.85
N ARG A 33 -2.40 -2.82 -5.66
CA ARG A 33 -3.38 -2.18 -6.53
C ARG A 33 -3.78 -3.10 -7.69
N GLU A 34 -2.84 -3.84 -8.28
CA GLU A 34 -3.10 -4.84 -9.31
C GLU A 34 -3.91 -6.02 -8.74
N ALA A 35 -3.51 -6.54 -7.58
CA ALA A 35 -4.25 -7.61 -6.90
C ALA A 35 -5.71 -7.20 -6.61
N LEU A 36 -5.94 -5.95 -6.22
CA LEU A 36 -7.29 -5.41 -6.02
C LEU A 36 -8.09 -5.32 -7.34
N GLU A 37 -7.42 -5.04 -8.45
CA GLU A 37 -8.02 -4.96 -9.78
C GLU A 37 -8.43 -6.35 -10.30
N GLU A 38 -7.53 -7.33 -10.18
CA GLU A 38 -7.81 -8.74 -10.45
C GLU A 38 -8.99 -9.23 -9.60
N PHE A 39 -8.98 -8.90 -8.31
CA PHE A 39 -10.06 -9.28 -7.40
C PHE A 39 -11.40 -8.63 -7.77
N ASP A 40 -11.42 -7.33 -8.08
CA ASP A 40 -12.63 -6.61 -8.50
C ASP A 40 -13.24 -7.21 -9.80
N VAL A 41 -12.42 -7.79 -10.69
CA VAL A 41 -12.88 -8.46 -11.92
C VAL A 41 -13.41 -9.87 -11.63
N GLN A 42 -12.77 -10.62 -10.73
CA GLN A 42 -13.10 -12.03 -10.46
C GLN A 42 -14.22 -12.20 -9.42
N ASN A 43 -14.41 -11.23 -8.52
CA ASN A 43 -15.30 -11.36 -7.36
C ASN A 43 -16.24 -10.16 -7.22
N THR A 44 -17.43 -10.27 -7.81
CA THR A 44 -18.44 -9.20 -7.74
C THR A 44 -19.18 -9.15 -6.41
N ASP A 45 -19.25 -10.27 -5.68
CA ASP A 45 -20.06 -10.40 -4.46
C ASP A 45 -19.28 -10.04 -3.19
N ASN A 46 -17.95 -10.20 -3.19
CA ASN A 46 -17.12 -9.91 -2.03
C ASN A 46 -16.44 -8.54 -2.20
N ARG A 47 -16.59 -7.67 -1.20
CA ARG A 47 -16.04 -6.31 -1.25
C ARG A 47 -14.61 -6.20 -0.73
N LYS A 48 -14.10 -7.22 -0.04
CA LYS A 48 -12.81 -7.21 0.65
C LYS A 48 -11.85 -8.21 0.05
N LEU A 49 -10.71 -7.71 -0.38
CA LEU A 49 -9.55 -8.51 -0.74
C LEU A 49 -8.70 -8.76 0.50
N PHE A 50 -8.33 -10.02 0.73
CA PHE A 50 -7.33 -10.42 1.71
C PHE A 50 -6.14 -11.04 0.97
N VAL A 51 -4.92 -10.68 1.38
CA VAL A 51 -3.66 -11.20 0.83
C VAL A 51 -2.74 -11.61 1.96
N THR A 52 -1.96 -12.67 1.77
CA THR A 52 -0.94 -13.08 2.74
C THR A 52 0.40 -12.41 2.44
N ASN A 53 1.32 -12.43 3.43
CA ASN A 53 2.71 -12.06 3.20
C ASN A 53 3.39 -12.97 2.17
N GLU A 54 3.01 -14.25 2.08
CA GLU A 54 3.52 -15.18 1.08
C GLU A 54 3.03 -14.81 -0.32
N ASP A 55 1.71 -14.59 -0.50
CA ASP A 55 1.15 -14.13 -1.78
C ASP A 55 1.83 -12.86 -2.29
N LEU A 56 2.13 -11.92 -1.37
CA LEU A 56 2.82 -10.67 -1.71
C LEU A 56 4.27 -10.91 -2.11
N LYS A 57 4.99 -11.81 -1.44
CA LYS A 57 6.36 -12.18 -1.80
C LYS A 57 6.39 -12.86 -3.17
N ASP A 58 5.47 -13.78 -3.45
CA ASP A 58 5.37 -14.44 -4.75
C ASP A 58 5.10 -13.43 -5.87
N ARG A 59 4.17 -12.50 -5.66
CA ARG A 59 3.90 -11.40 -6.61
C ARG A 59 5.12 -10.50 -6.82
N ILE A 60 5.88 -10.21 -5.76
CA ILE A 60 7.15 -9.48 -5.87
C ILE A 60 8.15 -10.25 -6.75
N GLU A 61 8.27 -11.56 -6.55
CA GLU A 61 9.20 -12.38 -7.31
C GLU A 61 8.88 -12.39 -8.82
N LEU A 62 7.60 -12.33 -9.17
CA LEU A 62 7.11 -12.26 -10.54
C LEU A 62 7.24 -10.86 -11.17
N PHE A 63 7.26 -9.80 -10.35
CA PHE A 63 7.29 -8.42 -10.85
C PHE A 63 8.67 -8.01 -11.39
N PHE A 64 9.76 -8.54 -10.81
CA PHE A 64 11.12 -8.11 -11.13
C PHE A 64 11.81 -8.98 -12.19
N GLU A 65 12.34 -8.33 -13.23
CA GLU A 65 13.37 -8.92 -14.10
C GLU A 65 14.77 -8.83 -13.45
N ASP A 66 15.06 -7.73 -12.73
CA ASP A 66 16.34 -7.48 -12.06
C ASP A 66 16.42 -8.13 -10.66
N LYS A 67 17.55 -8.79 -10.37
CA LYS A 67 17.75 -9.53 -9.12
C LYS A 67 18.01 -8.65 -7.89
N ALA A 68 18.62 -7.47 -8.05
CA ALA A 68 19.10 -6.66 -6.94
C ALA A 68 17.97 -5.96 -6.18
N ASP A 69 17.04 -5.33 -6.91
CA ASP A 69 15.89 -4.64 -6.31
C ASP A 69 14.97 -5.63 -5.59
N LYS A 70 14.79 -6.82 -6.16
CA LYS A 70 14.07 -7.93 -5.54
C LYS A 70 14.68 -8.33 -4.20
N VAL A 71 15.99 -8.59 -4.14
CA VAL A 71 16.67 -9.01 -2.91
C VAL A 71 16.52 -7.97 -1.81
N LYS A 72 16.65 -6.68 -2.15
CA LYS A 72 16.47 -5.59 -1.19
C LYS A 72 15.03 -5.50 -0.67
N LEU A 73 14.03 -5.68 -1.53
CA LEU A 73 12.63 -5.64 -1.13
C LEU A 73 12.29 -6.82 -0.20
N LEU A 74 12.65 -8.04 -0.60
CA LEU A 74 12.35 -9.25 0.17
C LEU A 74 13.06 -9.28 1.53
N SER A 75 14.34 -8.90 1.58
CA SER A 75 15.11 -8.88 2.84
C SER A 75 14.59 -7.90 3.89
N ARG A 76 13.86 -6.86 3.46
CA ARG A 76 13.27 -5.84 4.33
C ARG A 76 11.74 -5.78 4.21
N PHE A 77 11.12 -6.86 3.75
CA PHE A 77 9.68 -6.90 3.47
C PHE A 77 8.84 -6.44 4.65
N ASP A 78 9.10 -6.96 5.86
CA ASP A 78 8.37 -6.56 7.08
C ASP A 78 8.46 -5.05 7.35
N THR A 79 9.60 -4.41 7.04
CA THR A 79 9.73 -2.95 7.24
C THR A 79 8.83 -2.18 6.27
N TYR A 80 8.80 -2.59 5.01
CA TYR A 80 8.03 -1.90 3.99
C TYR A 80 6.53 -2.17 4.12
N ILE A 81 6.13 -3.41 4.42
CA ILE A 81 4.72 -3.75 4.62
C ILE A 81 4.13 -3.06 5.85
N ASN A 82 4.87 -2.95 6.96
CA ASN A 82 4.47 -2.17 8.12
C ASN A 82 4.33 -0.68 7.78
N SER A 83 5.19 -0.16 6.89
CA SER A 83 5.06 1.23 6.40
C SER A 83 3.79 1.41 5.56
N VAL A 84 3.45 0.43 4.70
CA VAL A 84 2.21 0.42 3.92
C VAL A 84 0.97 0.35 4.83
N GLU A 85 1.04 -0.43 5.91
CA GLU A 85 -0.01 -0.49 6.95
C GLU A 85 -0.15 0.84 7.68
N ASN A 86 0.96 1.45 8.12
CA ASN A 86 0.96 2.76 8.79
C ASN A 86 0.41 3.89 7.91
N LEU A 87 0.57 3.77 6.59
CA LEU A 87 -0.05 4.67 5.62
C LEU A 87 -1.55 4.44 5.41
N GLY A 88 -2.10 3.35 5.97
CA GLY A 88 -3.52 3.01 5.95
C GLY A 88 -4.00 2.27 4.69
N PHE A 89 -3.08 1.75 3.88
CA PHE A 89 -3.42 1.04 2.64
C PHE A 89 -3.76 -0.44 2.86
N ILE A 90 -3.29 -1.02 3.96
CA ILE A 90 -3.64 -2.37 4.40
C ILE A 90 -3.94 -2.35 5.90
N LYS A 91 -4.51 -3.45 6.39
CA LYS A 91 -4.64 -3.73 7.82
C LYS A 91 -4.38 -5.22 8.05
N GLN A 92 -3.45 -5.56 8.93
CA GLN A 92 -3.27 -6.95 9.35
C GLN A 92 -4.54 -7.45 10.05
N VAL A 93 -4.94 -8.67 9.72
CA VAL A 93 -6.08 -9.35 10.33
C VAL A 93 -5.63 -10.67 10.92
N ASP A 94 -6.09 -10.96 12.13
CA ASP A 94 -5.80 -12.22 12.79
C ASP A 94 -6.68 -13.31 12.19
N VAL A 95 -6.06 -14.18 11.40
CA VAL A 95 -6.68 -15.37 10.84
C VAL A 95 -6.04 -16.58 11.51
N ARG A 96 -6.85 -17.56 11.91
CA ARG A 96 -6.32 -18.84 12.41
C ARG A 96 -5.65 -19.58 11.25
N SER A 97 -4.34 -19.43 11.14
CA SER A 97 -3.48 -20.16 10.21
C SER A 97 -2.81 -21.34 10.93
N PHE A 98 -2.49 -22.40 10.18
CA PHE A 98 -1.65 -23.49 10.68
C PHE A 98 -0.19 -23.08 10.87
N ASP A 99 0.26 -22.07 10.12
CA ASP A 99 1.58 -21.47 10.24
C ASP A 99 1.46 -20.06 10.81
N GLU A 100 2.09 -19.82 11.96
CA GLU A 100 2.12 -18.54 12.67
C GLU A 100 2.93 -17.45 11.94
N ASN A 101 3.77 -17.84 10.98
CA ASN A 101 4.56 -16.92 10.17
C ASN A 101 3.76 -16.32 9.00
N VAL A 102 2.59 -16.90 8.70
CA VAL A 102 1.70 -16.41 7.64
C VAL A 102 0.81 -15.32 8.20
N LYS A 103 1.07 -14.09 7.79
CA LYS A 103 0.28 -12.91 8.14
C LYS A 103 -0.70 -12.61 7.03
N THR A 104 -1.96 -12.36 7.38
CA THR A 104 -2.99 -11.96 6.43
C THR A 104 -3.30 -10.47 6.56
N TYR A 105 -3.49 -9.79 5.43
CA TYR A 105 -3.79 -8.36 5.37
C TYR A 105 -5.07 -8.12 4.57
N GLU A 106 -5.97 -7.31 5.11
CA GLU A 106 -7.08 -6.73 4.36
C GLU A 106 -6.57 -5.54 3.54
N VAL A 107 -6.73 -5.58 2.22
CA VAL A 107 -6.35 -4.47 1.32
C VAL A 107 -7.44 -3.40 1.35
N LYS A 108 -7.07 -2.15 1.68
CA LYS A 108 -8.01 -1.03 1.78
C LYS A 108 -8.19 -0.36 0.42
N ARG A 109 -9.45 -0.21 0.00
CA ARG A 109 -9.83 0.42 -1.28
C ARG A 109 -9.36 1.88 -1.46
N ILE A 110 -8.94 2.55 -0.38
CA ILE A 110 -8.34 3.90 -0.43
C ILE A 110 -7.08 3.94 -1.32
N ILE A 111 -6.45 2.78 -1.57
CA ILE A 111 -5.34 2.66 -2.51
C ILE A 111 -5.72 3.15 -3.93
N LYS A 112 -6.98 3.00 -4.36
CA LYS A 112 -7.47 3.48 -5.67
C LYS A 112 -7.45 5.01 -5.79
N ALA A 113 -7.56 5.72 -4.66
CA ALA A 113 -7.44 7.18 -4.64
C ALA A 113 -5.98 7.64 -4.67
N LYS A 114 -5.07 6.82 -4.13
CA LYS A 114 -3.62 7.10 -4.17
C LYS A 114 -3.01 6.75 -5.53
N ILE A 115 -3.44 5.64 -6.12
CA ILE A 115 -3.00 5.11 -7.41
C ILE A 115 -4.26 4.79 -8.23
N ASN A 116 -4.69 5.76 -9.03
CA ASN A 116 -5.74 5.55 -10.03
C ASN A 116 -5.18 4.74 -11.22
N ASN A 117 -6.03 4.36 -12.16
CA ASN A 117 -5.63 3.49 -13.28
C ASN A 117 -4.55 4.14 -14.15
N GLU A 118 -4.70 5.42 -14.49
CA GLU A 118 -3.69 6.15 -15.27
C GLU A 118 -2.33 6.17 -14.57
N LYS A 119 -2.33 6.43 -13.25
CA LYS A 119 -1.11 6.48 -12.46
C LYS A 119 -0.47 5.10 -12.29
N LEU A 120 -1.29 4.05 -12.19
CA LEU A 120 -0.81 2.67 -12.13
C LEU A 120 0.01 2.34 -13.38
N GLU A 121 -0.55 2.59 -14.56
CA GLU A 121 0.12 2.34 -15.83
C GLU A 121 1.40 3.18 -15.98
N GLU A 122 1.36 4.46 -15.57
CA GLU A 122 2.54 5.33 -15.59
C GLU A 122 3.69 4.79 -14.70
N ILE A 123 3.37 4.34 -13.48
CA ILE A 123 4.36 3.79 -12.56
C ILE A 123 4.92 2.47 -13.11
N LYS A 124 4.05 1.59 -13.62
CA LYS A 124 4.46 0.31 -14.21
C LYS A 124 5.39 0.50 -15.41
N ALA A 125 5.08 1.42 -16.32
CA ALA A 125 5.93 1.71 -17.47
C ALA A 125 7.35 2.14 -17.03
N LYS A 126 7.44 2.97 -15.99
CA LYS A 126 8.72 3.40 -15.39
C LYS A 126 9.47 2.26 -14.69
N MET A 127 8.76 1.32 -14.09
CA MET A 127 9.36 0.19 -13.37
C MET A 127 9.82 -0.94 -14.30
N SER A 128 9.10 -1.21 -15.38
CA SER A 128 9.44 -2.26 -16.36
C SER A 128 10.42 -1.80 -17.45
N GLY A 129 11.07 -0.64 -17.28
CA GLY A 129 12.06 -0.13 -18.25
C GLY A 129 11.51 0.20 -19.64
N LYS A 130 10.19 0.33 -19.81
CA LYS A 130 9.59 0.81 -21.06
C LYS A 130 9.61 2.34 -21.09
N ILE A 131 10.75 2.90 -21.45
CA ILE A 131 10.90 4.28 -21.97
C ILE A 131 11.46 4.17 -23.38
#